data_AF-A0A2V9Z7U4-F1
#
_entry.id   AF-A0A2V9Z7U4-F1
#
_cell.length_a   1.000
_cell.length_b   1.000
_cell.length_c   1.000
_cell.angle_alpha   90.00
_cell.angle_beta   90.00
_cell.angle_gamma   90.00
#
_symmetry.space_group_name_H-M   'P 1'
#
loop_
_entity.id
_entity.type
_entity.pdbx_description
1 polymer ?
#
loop_
_entity_poly.entity_id
_entity_poly.type
_entity_poly.pdbx_seq_one_letter_code
_entity_poly.pdbx_strand_id
1 'polypeptide(L)' 'MLQYADAMTKTPVEVPDALFEELQSRFNHAQLVELTAVIAWENYRARFNHAFGAESEDFTEGAVCALPVRG' A
#
# COMPACT_ATOMS: atom_id res chain seq x y z
N MET A 1 9.98 -0.50 -0.81
CA MET A 1 8.59 -0.16 -1.24
C MET A 1 7.55 -0.73 -0.28
N LEU A 2 7.40 -2.05 -0.13
CA LEU A 2 6.38 -2.63 0.76
C LEU A 2 6.53 -2.17 2.23
N GLN A 3 7.76 -2.14 2.75
CA GLN A 3 8.04 -1.62 4.10
C GLN A 3 7.66 -0.13 4.25
N TYR A 4 7.80 0.66 3.18
CA TYR A 4 7.39 2.08 3.18
C TYR A 4 5.87 2.22 3.20
N ALA A 5 5.16 1.39 2.44
CA ALA A 5 3.70 1.34 2.49
C ALA A 5 3.21 0.93 3.90
N ASP A 6 3.80 -0.10 4.50
CA ASP A 6 3.49 -0.52 5.87
C ASP A 6 3.72 0.61 6.89
N ALA A 7 4.86 1.31 6.81
CA ALA A 7 5.16 2.46 7.65
C ALA A 7 4.15 3.62 7.47
N MET A 8 3.76 3.92 6.24
CA MET A 8 2.79 4.97 5.89
C MET A 8 1.35 4.65 6.34
N THR A 9 1.00 3.38 6.55
CA THR A 9 -0.35 2.95 6.97
C THR A 9 -0.52 2.93 8.50
N LYS A 10 0.58 2.97 9.27
CA LYS A 10 0.55 3.04 10.74
C LYS A 10 -0.10 4.32 11.26
N THR A 11 -0.60 4.26 12.49
CA THR A 11 -1.14 5.43 13.21
C THR A 11 -0.50 5.46 14.61
N PRO A 12 0.39 6.44 14.90
CA PRO A 12 0.85 7.52 14.02
C PRO A 12 1.70 7.02 12.83
N VAL A 13 1.82 7.85 11.80
CA VAL A 13 2.69 7.57 10.65
C VAL A 13 4.13 7.88 11.05
N GLU A 14 5.00 6.88 10.99
CA GLU A 14 6.43 6.99 11.29
C GLU A 14 7.23 6.26 10.22
N VAL A 15 7.96 7.01 9.40
CA VAL A 15 8.86 6.48 8.37
C VAL A 15 10.31 6.74 8.80
N PRO A 16 11.12 5.71 9.07
CA PRO A 16 12.52 5.90 9.40
C PRO A 16 13.29 6.52 8.24
N ASP A 17 14.20 7.47 8.52
CA ASP A 17 15.01 8.14 7.51
C ASP A 17 15.78 7.15 6.62
N ALA A 18 16.39 6.12 7.23
CA ALA A 18 17.13 5.07 6.51
C ALA A 18 16.26 4.33 5.47
N LEU A 19 14.96 4.13 5.77
CA LEU A 19 14.02 3.51 4.82
C LEU A 19 13.70 4.46 3.66
N PHE A 20 13.58 5.76 3.95
CA PHE A 20 13.34 6.77 2.93
C PHE A 20 14.58 7.00 2.03
N GLU A 21 15.79 6.93 2.59
CA GLU A 21 17.05 6.95 1.85
C GLU A 21 17.21 5.73 0.93
N GLU A 22 16.87 4.52 1.41
CA GLU A 22 16.87 3.32 0.56
C GLU A 22 15.97 3.50 -0.67
N LEU A 23 14.78 4.09 -0.46
CA LEU A 23 13.86 4.39 -1.56
C LEU A 23 14.44 5.40 -2.56
N GLN A 24 15.11 6.45 -2.08
CA GLN A 24 15.79 7.44 -2.95
C GLN A 24 16.90 6.83 -3.81
N SER A 25 17.53 5.73 -3.37
CA SER A 25 18.51 5.01 -4.20
C SER A 25 17.88 4.26 -5.38
N ARG A 26 16.55 4.03 -5.35
CA ARG A 26 15.82 3.19 -6.31
C ARG A 26 14.84 3.97 -7.17
N PHE A 27 14.36 5.10 -6.69
CA PHE A 27 13.35 5.92 -7.34
C PHE A 27 13.81 7.36 -7.43
N ASN A 28 13.50 8.01 -8.55
CA ASN A 28 13.68 9.44 -8.65
C ASN A 28 12.61 10.18 -7.82
N HIS A 29 12.81 11.49 -7.65
CA HIS A 29 11.92 12.32 -6.83
C HIS A 29 10.45 12.26 -7.27
N ALA A 30 10.17 12.33 -8.58
CA ALA A 30 8.80 12.28 -9.10
C ALA A 30 8.13 10.93 -8.81
N GLN A 31 8.85 9.83 -8.98
CA GLN A 31 8.38 8.49 -8.64
C GLN A 31 8.10 8.32 -7.14
N LEU A 32 8.90 8.94 -6.27
CA LEU A 32 8.64 8.92 -4.82
C LEU A 32 7.40 9.71 -4.44
N VAL A 33 7.19 10.88 -5.06
CA VAL A 33 5.98 11.69 -4.87
C VAL A 33 4.75 10.88 -5.30
N GLU A 34 4.79 10.28 -6.49
CA GLU A 34 3.70 9.46 -6.99
C GLU A 34 3.41 8.26 -6.08
N LEU A 35 4.45 7.51 -5.70
CA LEU A 35 4.34 6.37 -4.79
C LEU A 35 3.68 6.79 -3.46
N THR A 36 4.13 7.89 -2.88
CA THR A 36 3.62 8.40 -1.60
C THR A 36 2.16 8.84 -1.73
N ALA A 37 1.81 9.52 -2.83
CA ALA A 37 0.45 9.96 -3.10
C ALA A 37 -0.52 8.78 -3.25
N VAL A 38 -0.12 7.72 -3.98
CA VAL A 38 -0.94 6.51 -4.14
C VAL A 38 -1.17 5.82 -2.80
N ILE A 39 -0.13 5.65 -1.98
CA ILE A 39 -0.27 5.04 -0.65
C ILE A 39 -1.19 5.87 0.24
N ALA A 40 -1.03 7.19 0.26
CA ALA A 40 -1.87 8.09 1.04
C ALA A 40 -3.34 8.04 0.59
N TRP A 41 -3.57 7.99 -0.72
CA TRP A 41 -4.91 7.87 -1.31
C TRP A 41 -5.60 6.57 -0.90
N GLU A 42 -4.89 5.44 -0.94
CA GLU A 42 -5.46 4.16 -0.51
C GLU A 42 -5.70 4.12 1.00
N ASN A 43 -4.83 4.72 1.82
CA ASN A 43 -5.08 4.87 3.26
C ASN A 43 -6.33 5.71 3.55
N TYR A 44 -6.55 6.79 2.79
CA TYR A 44 -7.79 7.57 2.87
C TYR A 44 -9.00 6.73 2.49
N ARG A 45 -8.98 6.05 1.33
CA ARG A 45 -10.08 5.21 0.85
C ARG A 45 -10.42 4.10 1.85
N ALA A 46 -9.41 3.44 2.40
CA ALA A 46 -9.59 2.39 3.39
C ALA A 46 -10.28 2.91 4.66
N ARG A 47 -9.81 4.05 5.21
CA ARG A 47 -10.41 4.67 6.40
C ARG A 47 -11.83 5.17 6.13
N PHE A 48 -12.05 5.76 4.96
CA PHE A 48 -13.37 6.20 4.52
C PHE A 48 -14.33 4.99 4.43
N ASN A 49 -13.97 3.96 3.65
CA ASN A 49 -14.81 2.78 3.47
C ASN A 49 -15.13 2.11 4.80
N HIS A 50 -14.13 1.95 5.67
CA HIS A 50 -14.32 1.37 6.99
C HIS A 50 -15.28 2.21 7.86
N ALA A 51 -15.18 3.54 7.83
CA ALA A 51 -16.08 4.42 8.57
C ALA A 51 -17.55 4.30 8.11
N PHE A 52 -17.77 4.01 6.83
CA PHE A 52 -19.11 3.83 6.24
C PHE A 52 -19.59 2.38 6.19
N GLY A 53 -18.79 1.41 6.69
CA GLY A 53 -19.12 -0.01 6.60
C GLY A 53 -19.23 -0.52 5.16
N ALA A 54 -18.50 0.10 4.22
CA ALA A 54 -18.50 -0.32 2.83
C ALA A 54 -17.67 -1.61 2.68
N GLU A 55 -18.33 -2.69 2.29
CA GLU A 55 -17.73 -4.01 2.09
C GLU A 55 -17.34 -4.24 0.62
N SER A 56 -16.62 -5.34 0.36
CA SER A 56 -16.38 -5.78 -1.02
C SER A 56 -17.68 -6.23 -1.67
N GLU A 57 -17.82 -5.99 -2.97
CA GLU A 57 -18.92 -6.49 -3.79
C GLU A 57 -18.76 -7.98 -4.15
N ASP A 58 -17.92 -8.72 -3.42
CA ASP A 58 -17.70 -10.18 -3.52
C ASP A 58 -17.51 -10.75 -4.95
N PHE A 59 -17.02 -9.95 -5.90
CA PHE A 59 -16.78 -10.37 -7.29
C PHE A 59 -15.82 -11.56 -7.45
N THR A 60 -15.09 -11.92 -6.40
CA THR A 60 -14.16 -13.05 -6.35
C THR A 60 -14.60 -14.14 -5.39
N GLU A 61 -15.86 -14.17 -4.95
CA GLU A 61 -16.39 -15.23 -4.11
C GLU A 61 -16.19 -16.60 -4.79
N GLY A 62 -15.57 -17.54 -4.06
CA GLY A 62 -15.22 -18.86 -4.60
C GLY A 62 -14.00 -18.90 -5.54
N ALA A 63 -13.35 -17.76 -5.82
CA ALA A 63 -12.10 -17.75 -6.57
C ALA A 63 -10.95 -18.30 -5.72
N VAL A 64 -10.11 -19.14 -6.31
CA VAL A 64 -8.89 -19.66 -5.69
C VAL A 64 -7.66 -19.05 -6.34
N CYS A 65 -6.65 -18.69 -5.54
CA CYS A 65 -5.34 -18.33 -6.09
C CYS A 65 -4.73 -19.56 -6.77
N ALA A 66 -4.55 -19.49 -8.09
CA ALA A 66 -3.80 -20.51 -8.81
C ALA A 66 -2.33 -20.42 -8.39
N LEU A 67 -1.87 -21.40 -7.59
CA LEU A 67 -0.45 -21.54 -7.29
C LEU A 67 0.28 -21.95 -8.58
N PRO A 68 1.47 -21.38 -8.86
CA PRO A 68 2.25 -21.81 -10.01
C PRO A 68 2.62 -23.29 -9.85
N VAL A 69 2.40 -24.07 -10.92
CA VAL A 69 2.82 -25.48 -10.98
C VAL A 69 4.33 -25.52 -10.81
N ARG A 70 4.79 -26.22 -9.78
CA ARG A 70 6.21 -26.53 -9.60
C ARG A 70 6.59 -27.53 -10.69
N GLY A 71 7.37 -27.07 -11.66
CA GLY A 71 8.09 -27.94 -12.61
C GLY A 71 9.24 -28.66 -11.94
#